data_AF-A0A519ULZ5-F1
#
_entry.id   AF-A0A519ULZ5-F1
#
_cell.length_a   1.000
_cell.length_b   1.000
_cell.length_c   1.000
_cell.angle_alpha   90.00
_cell.angle_beta   90.00
_cell.angle_gamma   90.00
#
_symmetry.space_group_name_H-M   'P 1'
#
loop_
_entity.id
_entity.type
_entity.pdbx_description
1 polymer ?
#
loop_
_entity_poly.entity_id
_entity_poly.type
_entity_poly.pdbx_seq_one_letter_code
_entity_poly.pdbx_strand_id
1 'polypeptide(L)'
;MAGGGIMYLIHRFLPTTSAIDAALTIMTPYMLYLGAEQFHFSGVMAVVTGGLFISYRSHEIFKSGNTRLNMLGVWTTVIFVMNAMVFILIGLSLPSIIKGLEEASLIQGIKYGIIISIVAILIRFVWIYPAAFVPRWLFKSVRKEQNPGWKGPLVIGWAGMRGVVSLATALSIPYLLPDGSPFPHRNLILLITFVVIFITLVVQGLSLPIIVKKLNMPAMDVVLPQEQQEAQIQIRLNRLALSHINNNYSDIMQKSNLLKNYRMQISLETENTENQLD
;
A
#
# COMPACT_ATOMS: atom_id res chain seq x y z
N MET A 1 12.56 -5.65 14.54
CA MET A 1 13.25 -6.39 13.45
C MET A 1 13.45 -7.87 13.79
N ALA A 2 13.87 -8.23 15.01
CA ALA A 2 14.11 -9.63 15.41
C ALA A 2 12.92 -10.58 15.10
N GLY A 3 11.69 -10.20 15.46
CA GLY A 3 10.50 -11.01 15.16
C GLY A 3 10.23 -11.20 13.66
N GLY A 4 10.50 -10.19 12.82
CA GLY A 4 10.38 -10.31 11.37
C GLY A 4 11.43 -11.25 10.77
N GLY A 5 12.63 -11.28 11.35
CA GLY A 5 13.68 -12.23 10.98
C GLY A 5 13.33 -13.67 11.36
N ILE A 6 12.73 -13.89 12.53
CA ILE A 6 12.24 -15.20 12.96
C ILE A 6 11.16 -15.69 12.00
N MET A 7 10.21 -14.83 11.64
CA MET A 7 9.14 -15.23 10.72
C MET A 7 9.65 -15.48 9.29
N TYR A 8 10.64 -14.71 8.84
CA TYR A 8 11.35 -14.97 7.59
C TYR A 8 12.03 -16.34 7.60
N LEU A 9 12.71 -16.71 8.70
CA LEU A 9 13.32 -18.03 8.85
C LEU A 9 12.28 -19.15 8.79
N ILE A 10 11.15 -18.98 9.47
CA ILE A 10 10.04 -19.94 9.44
C ILE A 10 9.53 -20.16 8.02
N HIS A 11 9.27 -19.08 7.27
CA HIS A 11 8.84 -19.16 5.88
C HIS A 11 9.89 -19.72 4.92
N ARG A 12 11.19 -19.51 5.21
CA ARG A 12 12.27 -19.95 4.33
C ARG A 12 12.63 -21.43 4.52
N PHE A 13 12.47 -21.97 5.73
CA PHE A 13 12.95 -23.31 6.09
C PHE A 13 11.85 -24.38 6.18
N LEU A 14 10.57 -24.00 6.31
CA LEU A 14 9.47 -24.96 6.27
C LEU A 14 9.07 -25.27 4.81
N PRO A 15 8.82 -26.54 4.44
CA PRO A 15 8.18 -26.87 3.17
C PRO A 15 6.71 -26.45 3.23
N THR A 16 6.42 -25.23 2.79
CA THR A 16 5.08 -24.65 2.84
C THR A 16 4.34 -24.83 1.52
N THR A 17 3.03 -25.07 1.61
CA THR A 17 2.11 -24.93 0.48
C THR A 17 1.56 -23.51 0.46
N SER A 18 0.97 -23.06 -0.66
CA SER A 18 0.40 -21.71 -0.76
C SER A 18 -0.64 -21.39 0.32
N ALA A 19 -1.39 -22.38 0.81
CA ALA A 19 -2.34 -22.21 1.90
C ALA A 19 -1.65 -22.04 3.27
N ILE A 20 -0.56 -22.80 3.51
CA ILE A 20 0.24 -22.68 4.75
C ILE A 20 0.90 -21.30 4.79
N ASP A 21 1.47 -20.84 3.67
CA ASP A 21 2.06 -19.50 3.58
C ASP A 21 1.03 -18.40 3.86
N ALA A 22 -0.18 -18.52 3.30
CA ALA A 22 -1.27 -17.59 3.58
C ALA A 22 -1.62 -17.57 5.08
N ALA A 23 -1.78 -18.73 5.72
CA ALA A 23 -2.09 -18.82 7.14
C ALA A 23 -0.97 -18.21 8.01
N LEU A 24 0.29 -18.55 7.72
CA LEU A 24 1.44 -18.01 8.44
C LEU A 24 1.53 -16.48 8.31
N THR A 25 1.25 -15.93 7.13
CA THR A 25 1.29 -14.48 6.93
C THR A 25 0.17 -13.76 7.70
N ILE A 26 -1.00 -14.37 7.84
CA ILE A 26 -2.09 -13.86 8.69
C ILE A 26 -1.72 -13.97 10.18
N MET A 27 -1.05 -15.05 10.61
CA MET A 27 -0.62 -15.22 12.00
C MET A 27 0.53 -14.30 12.40
N THR A 28 1.41 -13.96 11.44
CA THR A 28 2.60 -13.12 11.64
C THR A 28 2.34 -11.83 12.42
N PRO A 29 1.38 -10.94 12.01
CA PRO A 29 1.12 -9.71 12.75
C PRO A 29 0.73 -9.97 14.22
N TYR A 30 -0.05 -11.01 14.52
CA TYR A 30 -0.42 -11.35 15.90
C TYR A 30 0.77 -11.81 16.72
N MET A 31 1.63 -12.68 16.15
CA MET A 31 2.85 -13.15 16.79
C MET A 31 3.81 -11.99 17.10
N LEU A 32 3.99 -11.07 16.14
CA LEU A 32 4.83 -9.88 16.32
C LEU A 32 4.25 -8.92 17.37
N TYR A 33 2.93 -8.72 17.36
CA TYR A 33 2.24 -7.84 18.30
C TYR A 33 2.39 -8.35 19.73
N LEU A 34 1.96 -9.59 19.98
CA LEU A 34 2.01 -10.21 21.31
C LEU A 34 3.45 -10.35 21.80
N GLY A 35 4.36 -10.75 20.92
CA GLY A 35 5.78 -10.85 21.25
C GLY A 35 6.37 -9.52 21.69
N ALA A 36 5.99 -8.40 21.07
CA ALA A 36 6.48 -7.08 21.46
C ALA A 36 5.85 -6.57 22.78
N GLU A 37 4.55 -6.79 22.99
CA GLU A 37 3.88 -6.37 24.22
C GLU A 37 4.41 -7.06 25.47
N GLN A 38 4.82 -8.34 25.37
CA GLN A 38 5.45 -9.06 26.48
C GLN A 38 6.75 -8.40 26.98
N PHE A 39 7.43 -7.64 26.12
CA PHE A 39 8.62 -6.86 26.48
C PHE A 39 8.31 -5.37 26.68
N HIS A 40 7.03 -5.00 26.81
CA HIS A 40 6.58 -3.60 26.93
C HIS A 40 7.01 -2.68 25.77
N PHE A 41 7.25 -3.25 24.59
CA PHE A 41 7.50 -2.49 23.36
C PHE A 41 6.20 -2.22 22.59
N SER A 42 6.22 -1.28 21.65
CA SER A 42 5.06 -0.99 20.82
C SER A 42 4.75 -2.14 19.85
N GLY A 43 3.69 -2.90 20.15
CA GLY A 43 3.21 -3.99 19.30
C GLY A 43 2.88 -3.54 17.87
N VAL A 44 2.21 -2.40 17.73
CA VAL A 44 1.87 -1.83 16.41
C VAL A 44 3.12 -1.55 15.58
N MET A 45 4.15 -0.93 16.17
CA MET A 45 5.39 -0.64 15.45
C MET A 45 6.18 -1.90 15.11
N ALA A 46 6.13 -2.93 15.96
CA ALA A 46 6.73 -4.22 15.69
C ALA A 46 6.11 -4.90 14.47
N VAL A 47 4.77 -4.86 14.38
CA VAL A 47 4.02 -5.38 13.21
C VAL A 47 4.34 -4.61 11.95
N VAL A 48 4.32 -3.27 11.98
CA VAL A 48 4.63 -2.45 10.80
C VAL A 48 6.06 -2.70 10.30
N THR A 49 7.03 -2.72 11.21
CA THR A 49 8.43 -2.95 10.86
C THR A 49 8.65 -4.37 10.35
N GLY A 50 8.02 -5.36 10.98
CA GLY A 50 8.09 -6.76 10.54
C GLY A 50 7.41 -6.99 9.19
N GLY A 51 6.26 -6.36 8.96
CA GLY A 51 5.56 -6.39 7.69
C GLY A 51 6.37 -5.76 6.55
N LEU A 52 6.98 -4.60 6.78
CA LEU A 52 7.91 -3.97 5.83
C LEU A 52 9.12 -4.86 5.53
N PHE A 53 9.69 -5.49 6.57
CA PHE A 53 10.81 -6.42 6.42
C PHE A 53 10.43 -7.62 5.54
N ILE A 54 9.28 -8.25 5.80
CA ILE A 54 8.78 -9.40 5.03
C ILE A 54 8.40 -8.99 3.61
N SER A 55 7.74 -7.84 3.44
CA SER A 55 7.34 -7.32 2.12
C SER A 55 8.55 -7.10 1.21
N TYR A 56 9.63 -6.52 1.74
CA TYR A 56 10.89 -6.34 1.00
C TYR A 56 11.51 -7.67 0.54
N ARG A 57 11.40 -8.74 1.35
CA ARG A 57 11.90 -10.08 1.02
C ARG A 57 10.85 -11.01 0.40
N SER A 58 9.69 -10.47 0.00
CA SER A 58 8.59 -11.29 -0.52
C SER A 58 8.99 -12.13 -1.74
N HIS A 59 9.91 -11.64 -2.58
CA HIS A 59 10.41 -12.38 -3.74
C HIS A 59 11.31 -13.57 -3.36
N GLU A 60 11.99 -13.52 -2.21
CA GLU A 60 12.80 -14.63 -1.71
C GLU A 60 11.97 -15.69 -0.99
N ILE A 61 10.88 -15.25 -0.34
CA ILE A 61 9.97 -16.11 0.40
C ILE A 61 9.05 -16.87 -0.57
N PHE A 62 8.42 -16.17 -1.51
CA PHE A 62 7.46 -16.76 -2.44
C PHE A 62 8.12 -17.05 -3.79
N LYS A 63 8.84 -18.19 -3.85
CA LYS A 63 9.62 -18.60 -5.02
C LYS A 63 8.77 -18.93 -6.26
N SER A 64 7.49 -19.23 -6.09
CA SER A 64 6.57 -19.56 -7.18
C SER A 64 5.65 -18.37 -7.53
N GLY A 65 5.40 -18.16 -8.84
CA GLY A 65 4.47 -17.12 -9.30
C GLY A 65 3.05 -17.33 -8.78
N ASN A 66 2.58 -18.58 -8.72
CA ASN A 66 1.24 -18.92 -8.25
C ASN A 66 1.04 -18.60 -6.75
N THR A 67 2.05 -18.85 -5.91
CA THR A 67 1.98 -18.51 -4.48
C THR A 67 1.87 -16.99 -4.27
N ARG A 68 2.60 -16.20 -5.07
CA ARG A 68 2.55 -14.72 -5.01
C ARG A 68 1.16 -14.20 -5.37
N LEU A 69 0.58 -14.67 -6.47
CA LEU A 69 -0.76 -14.25 -6.91
C LEU A 69 -1.83 -14.63 -5.89
N ASN A 70 -1.77 -15.86 -5.37
CA ASN A 70 -2.71 -16.30 -4.32
C ASN A 70 -2.60 -15.44 -3.07
N MET A 71 -1.38 -15.12 -2.63
CA MET A 71 -1.19 -14.31 -1.43
C MET A 71 -1.65 -12.86 -1.60
N LEU A 72 -1.40 -12.25 -2.77
CA LEU A 72 -1.96 -10.94 -3.11
C LEU A 72 -3.49 -10.96 -3.05
N GLY A 73 -4.12 -12.01 -3.59
CA GLY A 73 -5.56 -12.21 -3.50
C GLY A 73 -6.06 -12.27 -2.06
N VAL A 74 -5.47 -13.15 -1.23
CA VAL A 74 -5.83 -13.30 0.19
C VAL A 74 -5.74 -11.97 0.93
N TRP A 75 -4.62 -11.25 0.80
CA TRP A 75 -4.45 -9.98 1.50
C TRP A 75 -5.40 -8.89 1.00
N THR A 76 -5.65 -8.84 -0.31
CA THR A 76 -6.62 -7.89 -0.87
C THR A 76 -8.01 -8.12 -0.30
N THR A 77 -8.45 -9.38 -0.23
CA THR A 77 -9.75 -9.74 0.37
C THR A 77 -9.79 -9.44 1.86
N VAL A 78 -8.75 -9.81 2.63
CA VAL A 78 -8.70 -9.55 4.08
C VAL A 78 -8.71 -8.06 4.37
N ILE A 79 -7.89 -7.27 3.67
CA ILE A 79 -7.86 -5.80 3.84
C ILE A 79 -9.21 -5.19 3.48
N PHE A 80 -9.84 -5.65 2.40
CA PHE A 80 -11.17 -5.20 2.01
C PHE A 80 -12.21 -5.49 3.10
N VAL A 81 -12.28 -6.72 3.60
CA VAL A 81 -13.21 -7.12 4.66
C VAL A 81 -12.96 -6.34 5.95
N MET A 82 -11.70 -6.22 6.38
CA MET A 82 -11.35 -5.46 7.59
C MET A 82 -11.71 -3.98 7.48
N ASN A 83 -11.45 -3.35 6.33
CA ASN A 83 -11.84 -1.96 6.09
C ASN A 83 -13.36 -1.82 6.09
N ALA A 84 -14.10 -2.69 5.40
CA ALA A 84 -15.56 -2.67 5.38
C ALA A 84 -16.15 -2.84 6.79
N MET A 85 -15.63 -3.79 7.57
CA MET A 85 -16.04 -4.01 8.95
C MET A 85 -15.82 -2.77 9.80
N VAL A 86 -14.65 -2.12 9.69
CA VAL A 86 -14.39 -0.89 10.42
C VAL A 86 -15.38 0.19 10.01
N PHE A 87 -15.57 0.44 8.71
CA PHE A 87 -16.51 1.47 8.23
C PHE A 87 -17.93 1.26 8.72
N ILE A 88 -18.39 0.00 8.73
CA ILE A 88 -19.68 -0.37 9.29
C ILE A 88 -19.72 -0.06 10.79
N LEU A 89 -18.70 -0.44 11.56
CA LEU A 89 -18.63 -0.14 13.00
C LEU A 89 -18.60 1.37 13.27
N ILE A 90 -17.88 2.16 12.47
CA ILE A 90 -17.88 3.63 12.56
C ILE A 90 -19.31 4.14 12.36
N GLY A 91 -19.96 3.71 11.29
CA GLY A 91 -21.32 4.13 10.92
C GLY A 91 -22.35 3.75 11.98
N LEU A 92 -22.25 2.55 12.54
CA LEU A 92 -23.12 2.06 13.61
C LEU A 92 -22.88 2.77 14.95
N SER A 93 -21.66 3.26 15.20
CA SER A 93 -21.33 4.01 16.42
C SER A 93 -21.90 5.43 16.41
N LEU A 94 -22.09 6.04 15.22
CA LEU A 94 -22.51 7.43 15.07
C LEU A 94 -23.85 7.75 15.76
N PRO A 95 -24.95 6.98 15.59
CA PRO A 95 -26.20 7.25 16.28
C PRO A 95 -26.08 7.24 17.80
N SER A 96 -25.27 6.33 18.35
CA SER A 96 -25.03 6.25 19.81
C SER A 96 -24.29 7.49 20.31
N ILE A 97 -23.30 7.98 19.55
CA ILE A 97 -22.54 9.19 19.87
C ILE A 97 -23.45 10.42 19.85
N ILE A 98 -24.32 10.54 18.84
CA ILE A 98 -25.25 11.67 18.68
C ILE A 98 -26.28 11.70 19.81
N LYS A 99 -26.88 10.55 20.16
CA LYS A 99 -27.86 10.46 21.27
C LYS A 99 -27.26 10.80 22.63
N GLY A 100 -25.95 10.60 22.79
CA GLY A 100 -25.22 10.92 24.02
C GLY A 100 -24.74 12.37 24.11
N LEU A 101 -25.21 13.27 23.25
CA LEU A 101 -24.85 14.69 23.22
C LEU A 101 -26.11 15.55 23.18
N GLU A 102 -26.09 16.67 23.90
CA GLU A 102 -27.08 17.74 23.75
C GLU A 102 -26.92 18.43 22.38
N GLU A 103 -28.01 19.02 21.85
CA GLU A 103 -28.01 19.66 20.52
C GLU A 103 -26.93 20.75 20.39
N ALA A 104 -26.71 21.55 21.43
CA ALA A 104 -25.66 22.57 21.46
C ALA A 104 -24.25 21.97 21.35
N SER A 105 -24.02 20.81 21.97
CA SER A 105 -22.75 20.08 21.92
C SER A 105 -22.51 19.44 20.56
N LEU A 106 -23.57 19.06 19.83
CA LEU A 106 -23.47 18.50 18.49
C LEU A 106 -22.97 19.53 17.49
N ILE A 107 -23.54 20.73 17.48
CA ILE A 107 -23.11 21.83 16.60
C ILE A 107 -21.65 22.20 16.89
N GLN A 108 -21.29 22.29 18.18
CA GLN A 108 -19.90 22.55 18.57
C GLN A 108 -18.95 21.45 18.11
N GLY A 109 -19.33 20.17 18.27
CA GLY A 109 -18.53 19.03 17.82
C GLY A 109 -18.30 19.03 16.31
N ILE A 110 -19.31 19.34 15.51
CA ILE A 110 -19.17 19.48 14.04
C ILE A 110 -18.25 20.65 13.71
N LYS A 111 -18.46 21.82 14.34
CA LYS A 111 -17.62 23.00 14.12
C LYS A 111 -16.15 22.72 14.44
N TYR A 112 -15.88 22.11 15.60
CA TYR A 112 -14.52 21.74 15.99
C TYR A 112 -13.94 20.67 15.07
N GLY A 113 -14.73 19.68 14.66
CA GLY A 113 -14.32 18.67 13.68
C GLY A 113 -13.88 19.28 12.34
N ILE A 114 -14.62 20.24 11.82
CA ILE A 114 -14.27 20.96 10.58
C ILE A 114 -12.97 21.76 10.78
N ILE A 115 -12.87 22.54 11.86
CA ILE A 115 -11.67 23.34 12.17
C ILE A 115 -10.44 22.43 12.29
N ILE A 116 -10.54 21.36 13.07
CA ILE A 116 -9.44 20.40 13.27
C ILE A 116 -9.05 19.73 11.95
N SER A 117 -10.01 19.42 11.09
CA SER A 117 -9.74 18.86 9.76
C SER A 117 -8.93 19.83 8.90
N ILE A 118 -9.35 21.10 8.82
CA ILE A 118 -8.65 22.13 8.06
C ILE A 118 -7.24 22.35 8.63
N VAL A 119 -7.11 22.50 9.95
CA VAL A 119 -5.83 22.67 10.63
C VAL A 119 -4.91 21.48 10.36
N ALA A 120 -5.43 20.25 10.46
CA ALA A 120 -4.65 19.05 10.17
C ALA A 120 -4.16 19.00 8.72
N ILE A 121 -5.00 19.37 7.75
CA ILE A 121 -4.63 19.44 6.34
C ILE A 121 -3.54 20.49 6.12
N LEU A 122 -3.69 21.68 6.71
CA LEU A 122 -2.71 22.76 6.58
C LEU A 122 -1.37 22.39 7.20
N ILE A 123 -1.35 21.87 8.44
CA ILE A 123 -0.13 21.40 9.12
C ILE A 123 0.60 20.38 8.25
N ARG A 124 -0.15 19.50 7.59
CA ARG A 124 0.42 18.50 6.71
C ARG A 124 1.10 19.11 5.48
N PHE A 125 0.46 20.10 4.84
CA PHE A 125 1.10 20.86 3.76
C PHE A 125 2.36 21.59 4.24
N VAL A 126 2.27 22.22 5.41
CA VAL A 126 3.41 22.91 6.04
C VAL A 126 4.58 21.96 6.28
N TRP A 127 4.35 20.67 6.57
CA TRP A 127 5.44 19.69 6.76
C TRP A 127 5.93 19.05 5.47
N ILE A 128 5.05 18.79 4.50
CA ILE A 128 5.40 18.07 3.27
C ILE A 128 6.26 18.91 2.33
N TYR A 129 5.98 20.21 2.22
CA TYR A 129 6.80 21.09 1.37
C TYR A 129 8.25 21.16 1.86
N PRO A 130 8.54 21.45 3.14
CA PRO A 130 9.90 21.36 3.68
C PRO A 130 10.49 19.97 3.52
N ALA A 131 9.76 18.89 3.83
CA ALA A 131 10.27 17.54 3.66
C ALA A 131 10.67 17.22 2.20
N ALA A 132 9.99 17.80 1.21
CA ALA A 132 10.33 17.61 -0.20
C ALA A 132 11.52 18.47 -0.67
N PHE A 133 11.65 19.70 -0.19
CA PHE A 133 12.63 20.67 -0.69
C PHE A 133 13.90 20.81 0.17
N VAL A 134 13.80 20.65 1.49
CA VAL A 134 14.91 20.83 2.45
C VAL A 134 16.01 19.78 2.28
N PRO A 135 15.72 18.46 2.16
CA PRO A 135 16.77 17.46 1.92
C PRO A 135 17.54 17.69 0.63
N ARG A 136 16.89 18.26 -0.40
CA ARG A 136 17.54 18.63 -1.67
C ARG A 136 18.48 19.82 -1.54
N TRP A 137 18.18 20.74 -0.62
CA TRP A 137 19.04 21.87 -0.32
C TRP A 137 20.27 21.46 0.49
N LEU A 138 20.10 20.53 1.45
CA LEU A 138 21.17 20.06 2.34
C LEU A 138 22.06 18.97 1.71
N PHE A 139 21.50 18.03 0.94
CA PHE A 139 22.22 16.85 0.45
C PHE A 139 22.34 16.84 -1.08
N LYS A 140 23.56 17.00 -1.58
CA LYS A 140 23.87 16.92 -3.03
C LYS A 140 23.49 15.57 -3.66
N SER A 141 23.45 14.49 -2.87
CA SER A 141 23.05 13.15 -3.35
C SER A 141 21.58 13.07 -3.79
N VAL A 142 20.69 13.79 -3.10
CA VAL A 142 19.23 13.79 -3.38
C VAL A 142 18.91 14.74 -4.54
N ARG A 143 19.80 15.70 -4.84
CA ARG A 143 19.64 16.66 -5.95
C ARG A 143 19.80 16.02 -7.34
N LYS A 144 20.37 14.82 -7.42
CA LYS A 144 20.51 14.05 -8.67
C LYS A 144 19.21 13.36 -9.10
N GLU A 145 18.24 13.21 -8.20
CA GLU A 145 16.94 12.66 -8.54
C GLU A 145 16.06 13.69 -9.27
N GLN A 146 15.20 13.21 -10.17
CA GLN A 146 14.26 14.05 -10.91
C GLN A 146 13.46 14.95 -9.95
N ASN A 147 13.22 16.20 -10.37
CA ASN A 147 12.51 17.15 -9.53
C ASN A 147 11.02 16.80 -9.50
N PRO A 148 10.41 16.48 -8.33
CA PRO A 148 8.98 16.13 -8.24
C PRO A 148 8.06 17.32 -8.57
N GLY A 149 8.65 18.47 -8.89
CA GLY A 149 7.96 19.73 -9.10
C GLY A 149 7.23 20.19 -7.84
N TRP A 150 6.38 21.19 -7.99
CA TRP A 150 5.44 21.60 -6.94
C TRP A 150 4.18 20.71 -6.91
N LYS A 151 3.90 20.01 -8.01
CA LYS A 151 2.73 19.14 -8.17
C LYS A 151 2.82 17.86 -7.33
N GLY A 152 4.00 17.23 -7.25
CA GLY A 152 4.21 16.01 -6.46
C GLY A 152 3.93 16.21 -4.97
N PRO A 153 4.59 17.18 -4.29
CA PRO A 153 4.32 17.49 -2.89
C PRO A 153 2.86 17.90 -2.65
N LEU A 154 2.21 18.58 -3.60
CA LEU A 154 0.81 18.95 -3.50
C LEU A 154 -0.11 17.72 -3.51
N VAL A 155 0.11 16.77 -4.42
CA VAL A 155 -0.67 15.52 -4.47
C VAL A 155 -0.38 14.66 -3.25
N ILE A 156 0.87 14.52 -2.81
CA ILE A 156 1.24 13.76 -1.59
C ILE A 156 0.63 14.38 -0.33
N GLY A 157 0.58 15.72 -0.28
CA GLY A 157 -0.13 16.48 0.75
C GLY A 157 -1.63 16.24 0.72
N TRP A 158 -2.23 16.18 -0.45
CA TRP A 158 -3.65 15.92 -0.60
C TRP A 158 -4.02 14.44 -0.48
N ALA A 159 -3.09 13.50 -0.59
CA ALA A 159 -3.42 12.07 -0.66
C ALA A 159 -3.60 11.35 0.68
N GLY A 160 -3.23 11.93 1.83
CA GLY A 160 -3.34 11.16 3.08
C GLY A 160 -4.66 11.34 3.79
N MET A 161 -5.59 10.59 3.25
CA MET A 161 -6.81 10.09 3.87
C MET A 161 -6.52 9.54 5.28
N ARG A 162 -7.20 10.04 6.32
CA ARG A 162 -7.09 9.49 7.68
C ARG A 162 -7.92 8.22 7.77
N GLY A 163 -7.25 7.11 8.08
CA GLY A 163 -7.89 5.80 8.09
C GLY A 163 -8.46 5.37 9.45
N VAL A 164 -8.84 4.10 9.46
CA VAL A 164 -9.28 3.27 10.59
C VAL A 164 -8.50 3.52 11.90
N VAL A 165 -7.19 3.73 11.81
CA VAL A 165 -6.31 3.89 12.99
C VAL A 165 -6.70 5.09 13.86
N SER A 166 -7.19 6.18 13.25
CA SER A 166 -7.64 7.35 14.01
C SER A 166 -8.87 7.02 14.86
N LEU A 167 -9.81 6.25 14.31
CA LEU A 167 -10.98 5.82 15.07
C LEU A 167 -10.59 4.83 16.15
N ALA A 168 -9.76 3.83 15.83
CA ALA A 168 -9.33 2.84 16.82
C ALA A 168 -8.76 3.54 18.07
N THR A 169 -7.90 4.54 17.86
CA THR A 169 -7.34 5.36 18.95
C THR A 169 -8.42 6.10 19.74
N ALA A 170 -9.43 6.67 19.06
CA ALA A 170 -10.52 7.37 19.73
C ALA A 170 -11.45 6.41 20.51
N LEU A 171 -11.68 5.20 20.00
CA LEU A 171 -12.44 4.16 20.69
C LEU A 171 -11.69 3.55 21.87
N SER A 172 -10.36 3.56 21.85
CA SER A 172 -9.52 3.16 22.98
C SER A 172 -9.63 4.10 24.19
N ILE A 173 -10.27 5.28 24.04
CA ILE A 173 -10.55 6.16 25.18
C ILE A 173 -11.53 5.44 26.13
N PRO A 174 -11.13 5.20 27.39
CA PRO A 174 -11.94 4.45 28.34
C PRO A 174 -13.25 5.17 28.66
N TYR A 175 -14.28 4.41 29.00
CA TYR A 175 -15.57 4.96 29.42
C TYR A 175 -15.51 5.62 30.80
N LEU A 176 -14.60 5.13 31.65
CA LEU A 176 -14.46 5.54 33.05
C LEU A 176 -13.00 5.94 33.32
N LEU A 177 -12.81 6.93 34.18
CA LEU A 177 -11.52 7.26 34.76
C LEU A 177 -11.12 6.19 35.81
N PRO A 178 -9.85 6.16 36.25
CA PRO A 178 -9.39 5.25 37.31
C PRO A 178 -10.14 5.40 38.64
N ASP A 179 -10.78 6.55 38.86
CA ASP A 179 -11.63 6.85 40.02
C ASP A 179 -13.09 6.39 39.87
N GLY A 180 -13.45 5.78 38.74
CA GLY A 180 -14.81 5.33 38.44
C GLY A 180 -15.75 6.41 37.90
N SER A 181 -15.29 7.65 37.71
CA SER A 181 -16.09 8.72 37.11
C SER A 181 -16.19 8.58 35.57
N PRO A 182 -17.29 9.01 34.92
CA PRO A 182 -17.40 8.98 33.45
C PRO A 182 -16.34 9.86 32.77
N PHE A 183 -15.76 9.38 31.68
CA PHE A 183 -14.77 10.16 30.93
C PHE A 183 -15.35 11.45 30.36
N PRO A 184 -14.80 12.63 30.70
CA PRO A 184 -15.38 13.90 30.31
C PRO A 184 -15.33 14.08 28.79
N HIS A 185 -16.45 14.50 28.20
CA HIS A 185 -16.53 14.85 26.77
C HIS A 185 -16.14 13.71 25.80
N ARG A 186 -16.17 12.44 26.22
CA ARG A 186 -15.82 11.29 25.36
C ARG A 186 -16.61 11.29 24.05
N ASN A 187 -17.94 11.45 24.12
CA ASN A 187 -18.80 11.48 22.94
C ASN A 187 -18.47 12.65 22.01
N LEU A 188 -18.06 13.80 22.55
CA LEU A 188 -17.63 14.96 21.76
C LEU A 188 -16.33 14.64 20.99
N ILE A 189 -15.35 14.01 21.64
CA ILE A 189 -14.09 13.57 20.99
C ILE A 189 -14.37 12.56 19.89
N LEU A 190 -15.28 11.60 20.13
CA LEU A 190 -15.68 10.61 19.13
C LEU A 190 -16.38 11.30 17.94
N LEU A 191 -17.27 12.27 18.18
CA LEU A 191 -17.93 13.04 17.13
C LEU A 191 -16.92 13.83 16.29
N ILE A 192 -15.97 14.53 16.94
CA ILE A 192 -14.89 15.25 16.27
C ILE A 192 -14.07 14.30 15.40
N THR A 193 -13.69 13.14 15.94
CA THR A 193 -12.92 12.13 15.21
C THR A 193 -13.68 11.61 14.00
N PHE A 194 -14.99 11.38 14.15
CA PHE A 194 -15.87 10.98 13.06
C PHE A 194 -15.89 12.04 11.95
N VAL A 195 -16.14 13.31 12.30
CA VAL A 195 -16.18 14.41 11.33
C VAL A 195 -14.84 14.55 10.59
N VAL A 196 -13.72 14.41 11.30
CA VAL A 196 -12.38 14.45 10.71
C VAL A 196 -12.15 13.30 9.73
N ILE A 197 -12.53 12.08 10.10
CA ILE A 197 -12.44 10.91 9.21
C ILE A 197 -13.34 11.10 7.99
N PHE A 198 -14.58 11.56 8.19
CA PHE A 198 -15.53 11.80 7.10
C PHE A 198 -14.97 12.82 6.08
N ILE A 199 -14.46 13.97 6.56
CA ILE A 199 -13.88 15.00 5.69
C ILE A 199 -12.65 14.45 4.95
N THR A 200 -11.75 13.76 5.65
CA THR A 200 -10.49 13.29 5.05
C THR A 200 -10.64 12.04 4.17
N LEU A 201 -11.69 11.24 4.34
CA LEU A 201 -11.94 10.08 3.48
C LEU A 201 -12.88 10.40 2.33
N VAL A 202 -14.00 11.08 2.61
CA VAL A 202 -15.02 11.37 1.60
C VAL A 202 -14.61 12.58 0.80
N VAL A 203 -14.40 13.74 1.45
CA VAL A 203 -14.12 14.98 0.72
C VAL A 203 -12.73 14.92 0.08
N GLN A 204 -11.70 14.61 0.86
CA GLN A 204 -10.32 14.56 0.37
C GLN A 204 -10.07 13.33 -0.53
N GLY A 205 -10.67 12.19 -0.24
CA GLY A 205 -10.53 10.98 -1.08
C GLY A 205 -11.23 11.10 -2.44
N LEU A 206 -12.46 11.62 -2.50
CA LEU A 206 -13.15 11.82 -3.80
C LEU A 206 -12.56 12.99 -4.62
N SER A 207 -11.96 13.99 -3.97
CA SER A 207 -11.34 15.12 -4.67
C SER A 207 -9.96 14.78 -5.25
N LEU A 208 -9.25 13.78 -4.71
CA LEU A 208 -7.90 13.43 -5.15
C LEU A 208 -7.82 13.04 -6.65
N PRO A 209 -8.68 12.14 -7.20
CA PRO A 209 -8.65 11.82 -8.63
C PRO A 209 -8.86 13.05 -9.53
N ILE A 210 -9.74 13.97 -9.11
CA ILE A 210 -10.03 15.20 -9.85
C ILE A 210 -8.80 16.11 -9.85
N ILE A 211 -8.14 16.27 -8.70
CA ILE A 211 -6.92 17.07 -8.55
C ILE A 211 -5.79 16.49 -9.40
N VAL A 212 -5.58 15.17 -9.35
CA VAL A 212 -4.55 14.49 -10.15
C VAL A 212 -4.81 14.70 -11.65
N LYS A 213 -6.05 14.51 -12.11
CA LYS A 213 -6.43 14.73 -13.51
C LYS A 213 -6.24 16.18 -13.94
N LYS A 214 -6.58 17.14 -13.09
CA LYS A 214 -6.42 18.58 -13.38
C LYS A 214 -4.96 19.03 -13.41
N LEU A 215 -4.10 18.42 -12.59
CA LEU A 215 -2.69 18.77 -12.51
C LEU A 215 -1.87 18.21 -13.68
N ASN A 216 -2.42 17.30 -14.48
CA ASN A 216 -1.80 16.69 -15.65
C ASN A 216 -0.32 16.31 -15.35
N MET A 217 -0.14 15.51 -14.30
CA MET A 217 1.20 15.11 -13.87
C MET A 217 1.77 14.11 -14.88
N PRO A 218 2.98 14.34 -15.42
CA PRO A 218 3.67 13.31 -16.18
C PRO A 218 3.92 12.12 -15.24
N ALA A 219 3.71 10.90 -15.75
CA ALA A 219 3.99 9.69 -14.99
C ALA A 219 5.48 9.70 -14.57
N MET A 220 5.74 9.61 -13.25
CA MET A 220 7.10 9.61 -12.71
C MET A 220 7.90 8.37 -13.17
N ASP A 221 7.19 7.26 -13.37
CA ASP A 221 7.67 6.07 -14.07
C ASP A 221 6.69 5.79 -15.23
N VAL A 222 7.21 5.66 -16.45
CA VAL A 222 6.42 5.10 -17.56
C VAL A 222 6.29 3.60 -17.28
N VAL A 223 5.40 3.25 -16.34
CA VAL A 223 4.97 1.88 -16.17
C VAL A 223 4.10 1.59 -17.38
N LEU A 224 4.71 1.01 -18.41
CA LEU A 224 3.99 0.52 -19.59
C LEU A 224 2.82 -0.35 -19.09
N PRO A 225 1.63 -0.29 -19.72
CA PRO A 225 0.55 -1.23 -19.48
C PRO A 225 1.08 -2.67 -19.40
N GLN A 226 0.50 -3.48 -18.51
CA GLN A 226 0.99 -4.84 -18.26
C GLN A 226 1.15 -5.64 -19.56
N GLU A 227 0.21 -5.52 -20.50
CA GLU A 227 0.27 -6.14 -21.83
C GLU A 227 1.50 -5.70 -22.63
N GLN A 228 1.84 -4.41 -22.61
CA GLN A 228 3.03 -3.88 -23.29
C GLN A 228 4.33 -4.35 -22.64
N GLN A 229 4.36 -4.51 -21.31
CA GLN A 229 5.54 -5.06 -20.61
C GLN A 229 5.76 -6.53 -20.96
N GLU A 230 4.69 -7.34 -20.92
CA GLU A 230 4.75 -8.75 -21.27
C GLU A 230 5.22 -8.94 -22.71
N ALA A 231 4.67 -8.16 -23.63
CA ALA A 231 5.05 -8.16 -25.04
C ALA A 231 6.54 -7.78 -25.24
N GLN A 232 7.04 -6.74 -24.56
CA GLN A 232 8.46 -6.37 -24.64
C GLN A 232 9.40 -7.44 -24.06
N ILE A 233 9.01 -8.08 -22.95
CA ILE A 233 9.79 -9.19 -22.37
C ILE A 233 9.80 -10.38 -23.34
N GLN A 234 8.66 -10.72 -23.93
CA GLN A 234 8.53 -11.81 -24.90
C GLN A 234 9.38 -11.56 -26.14
N ILE A 235 9.34 -10.36 -26.72
CA ILE A 235 10.21 -9.95 -27.83
C ILE A 235 11.68 -10.11 -27.46
N ARG A 236 12.08 -9.68 -26.25
CA ARG A 236 13.47 -9.76 -25.80
C ARG A 236 13.93 -11.21 -25.61
N LEU A 237 13.08 -12.06 -25.04
CA LEU A 237 13.34 -13.50 -24.90
C LEU A 237 13.44 -14.19 -26.26
N ASN A 238 12.53 -13.87 -27.18
CA ASN A 238 12.54 -14.43 -28.53
C ASN A 238 13.79 -13.99 -29.31
N ARG A 239 14.19 -12.71 -29.22
CA ARG A 239 15.45 -12.23 -29.83
C ARG A 239 16.68 -12.93 -29.25
N LEU A 240 16.71 -13.15 -27.93
CA LEU A 240 17.78 -13.92 -27.28
C LEU A 240 17.77 -15.39 -27.74
N ALA A 241 16.61 -16.02 -27.83
CA ALA A 241 16.47 -17.39 -28.34
C ALA A 241 16.93 -17.50 -29.80
N LEU A 242 16.51 -16.58 -30.67
CA LEU A 242 16.95 -16.52 -32.08
C LEU A 242 18.45 -16.30 -32.20
N SER A 243 19.02 -15.40 -31.39
CA SER A 243 20.48 -15.17 -31.35
C SER A 243 21.22 -16.43 -30.89
N HIS A 244 20.70 -17.13 -29.88
CA HIS A 244 21.28 -18.37 -29.38
C HIS A 244 21.22 -19.49 -30.42
N ILE A 245 20.10 -19.65 -31.12
CA ILE A 245 19.94 -20.63 -32.21
C ILE A 245 20.91 -20.32 -33.36
N ASN A 246 21.01 -19.05 -33.77
CA ASN A 246 21.87 -18.65 -34.87
C ASN A 246 23.36 -18.82 -34.56
N ASN A 247 23.78 -18.52 -33.32
CA ASN A 247 25.18 -18.56 -32.92
C ASN A 247 25.67 -19.96 -32.57
N ASN A 248 24.85 -20.78 -31.90
CA ASN A 248 25.29 -22.08 -31.35
C ASN A 248 24.81 -23.30 -32.15
N TYR A 249 23.80 -23.13 -33.00
CA TYR A 249 23.15 -24.25 -33.71
C TYR A 249 23.11 -24.06 -35.24
N SER A 250 23.94 -23.18 -35.80
CA SER A 250 24.03 -22.91 -37.24
C SER A 250 24.19 -24.18 -38.09
N ASP A 251 25.05 -25.10 -37.64
CA ASP A 251 25.40 -26.32 -38.37
C ASP A 251 24.27 -27.36 -38.35
N ILE A 252 23.54 -27.43 -37.24
CA ILE A 252 22.40 -28.34 -37.04
C ILE A 252 21.17 -27.80 -37.79
N MET A 253 21.05 -26.48 -37.91
CA MET A 253 19.98 -25.82 -38.67
C MET A 253 19.99 -26.22 -40.14
N GLN A 254 21.17 -26.52 -40.72
CA GLN A 254 21.25 -26.98 -42.12
C GLN A 254 20.70 -28.40 -42.30
N LYS A 255 20.77 -29.23 -41.26
CA LYS A 255 20.43 -30.67 -41.32
C LYS A 255 19.01 -30.99 -40.83
N SER A 256 18.44 -30.16 -39.96
CA SER A 256 17.14 -30.44 -39.33
C SER A 256 16.08 -29.41 -39.71
N ASN A 257 15.03 -29.87 -40.40
CA ASN A 257 13.87 -29.04 -40.73
C ASN A 257 13.08 -28.59 -39.51
N LEU A 258 13.10 -29.34 -38.40
CA LEU A 258 12.43 -28.97 -37.16
C LEU A 258 12.99 -27.68 -36.57
N LEU A 259 14.33 -27.54 -36.55
CA LEU A 259 14.99 -26.35 -36.01
C LEU A 259 14.72 -25.11 -36.89
N LYS A 260 14.68 -25.30 -38.22
CA LYS A 260 14.29 -24.24 -39.17
C LYS A 260 12.86 -23.76 -38.95
N ASN A 261 11.92 -24.69 -38.80
CA ASN A 261 10.51 -24.36 -38.55
C ASN A 261 10.32 -23.66 -37.21
N TYR A 262 10.99 -24.14 -36.15
CA TYR A 262 10.93 -23.52 -34.83
C TYR A 262 11.50 -22.09 -34.82
N ARG A 263 12.65 -21.87 -35.48
CA ARG A 263 13.19 -20.53 -35.69
C ARG A 263 12.20 -19.63 -36.45
N MET A 264 11.61 -20.13 -37.53
CA MET A 264 10.64 -19.38 -38.34
C MET A 264 9.40 -19.00 -37.53
N GLN A 265 8.90 -19.91 -36.70
CA GLN A 265 7.77 -19.65 -35.80
C GLN A 265 8.10 -18.55 -34.79
N ILE A 266 9.25 -18.64 -34.11
CA ILE A 266 9.68 -17.60 -33.17
C ILE A 266 9.86 -16.25 -33.86
N SER A 267 10.43 -16.22 -35.08
CA SER A 267 10.59 -14.95 -35.81
C SER A 267 9.25 -14.33 -36.19
N LEU A 268 8.29 -15.13 -36.69
CA LEU A 268 6.95 -14.65 -37.04
C LEU A 268 6.18 -14.15 -35.81
N GLU A 269 6.28 -14.87 -34.69
CA GLU A 269 5.67 -14.46 -33.43
C GLU A 269 6.27 -13.15 -32.93
N THR A 270 7.59 -12.99 -32.99
CA THR A 270 8.29 -11.74 -32.62
C THR A 270 7.84 -10.56 -33.48
N GLU A 271 7.78 -10.76 -34.80
CA GLU A 271 7.37 -9.72 -35.75
C GLU A 271 5.90 -9.32 -35.54
N ASN A 272 5.02 -10.29 -35.31
CA ASN A 272 3.61 -10.01 -34.99
C ASN A 272 3.44 -9.25 -33.68
N THR A 273 4.20 -9.61 -32.64
CA THR A 273 4.17 -8.91 -31.34
C THR A 273 4.75 -7.50 -31.45
N GLU A 274 5.80 -7.28 -32.25
CA GLU A 274 6.34 -5.95 -32.52
C GLU A 274 5.31 -5.06 -33.24
N ASN A 275 4.64 -5.58 -34.27
CA ASN A 275 3.59 -4.87 -35.01
C ASN A 275 2.34 -4.53 -34.16
N GLN A 276 2.13 -5.20 -33.02
CA GLN A 276 1.03 -4.89 -32.10
C GLN A 276 1.39 -3.79 -31.09
N LEU A 277 2.68 -3.44 -30.97
CA LEU A 277 3.17 -2.42 -30.05
C LEU A 277 3.41 -1.06 -30.71
N ASP A 278 3.56 -1.03 -32.04
CA ASP A 278 3.66 0.17 -32.88
C ASP A 278 2.28 0.79 -33.19
#